data_AF-A0A1Q6R3V1-F1
#
_entry.id   AF-A0A1Q6R3V1-F1
#
_cell.length_a   1.000
_cell.length_b   1.000
_cell.length_c   1.000
_cell.angle_alpha   90.00
_cell.angle_beta   90.00
_cell.angle_gamma   90.00
#
_symmetry.space_group_name_H-M   'P 1'
#
loop_
_entity.id
_entity.type
_entity.pdbx_description
1 polymer ?
#
loop_
_entity_poly.entity_id
_entity_poly.type
_entity_poly.pdbx_seq_one_letter_code
_entity_poly.pdbx_strand_id
1 'polypeptide(L)' 'MDVTRKRARAWLRMCSRIELDRAMEEARLTEQQREVIELMFTRGLSVVAIKLRCNMDESTVKRILARSYDKIYNVIM' A
#
# COMPACT_ATOMS: atom_id res chain seq x y z
N MET A 1 8.16 -14.16 5.42
CA MET A 1 7.08 -13.15 5.32
C MET A 1 7.58 -11.70 5.33
N ASP A 2 8.67 -11.33 6.02
CA ASP A 2 9.14 -9.93 6.04
C ASP A 2 9.81 -9.50 4.71
N VAL A 3 10.52 -10.42 4.05
CA VAL A 3 11.23 -10.12 2.78
C VAL A 3 10.28 -9.77 1.63
N THR A 4 9.14 -10.45 1.51
CA THR A 4 8.13 -10.20 0.47
C THR A 4 7.57 -8.79 0.59
N ARG A 5 7.16 -8.41 1.79
CA ARG A 5 6.64 -7.07 2.09
C ARG A 5 7.67 -5.98 1.90
N LYS A 6 8.94 -6.22 2.28
CA LYS A 6 10.04 -5.29 2.04
C LYS A 6 10.25 -5.04 0.54
N ARG A 7 10.21 -6.09 -0.29
CA ARG A 7 10.32 -5.99 -1.75
C ARG A 7 9.15 -5.22 -2.35
N ALA A 8 7.91 -5.56 -1.99
CA ALA A 8 6.73 -4.83 -2.45
C ALA A 8 6.78 -3.35 -2.06
N ARG A 9 7.18 -3.04 -0.82
CA ARG A 9 7.35 -1.66 -0.36
C ARG A 9 8.46 -0.92 -1.12
N ALA A 10 9.57 -1.59 -1.42
CA ALA A 10 10.65 -0.99 -2.20
C ALA A 10 10.20 -0.67 -3.63
N TRP A 11 9.52 -1.62 -4.28
CA TRP A 11 8.94 -1.43 -5.60
C TRP A 11 7.93 -0.27 -5.62
N LEU A 12 7.03 -0.19 -4.63
CA LEU A 12 6.04 0.90 -4.50
C LEU A 12 6.64 2.31 -4.35
N ARG A 13 7.92 2.42 -3.94
CA ARG A 13 8.62 3.71 -3.86
C ARG A 13 9.23 4.14 -5.18
N MET A 14 9.34 3.22 -6.13
CA MET A 14 10.08 3.42 -7.38
C MET A 14 9.17 3.32 -8.61
N CYS A 15 8.03 2.64 -8.50
CA CYS A 15 7.10 2.46 -9.61
C CYS A 15 6.51 3.79 -10.06
N SER A 16 6.25 3.89 -11.36
CA SER A 16 5.48 4.98 -11.95
C SER A 16 4.01 4.93 -11.50
N ARG A 17 3.29 6.02 -11.75
CA ARG A 17 1.84 6.10 -11.48
C ARG A 17 1.05 5.01 -12.21
N ILE A 18 1.38 4.76 -13.48
CA ILE A 18 0.70 3.77 -14.33
C ILE A 18 0.93 2.36 -13.79
N GLU A 19 2.17 2.04 -13.40
CA GLU A 19 2.51 0.75 -12.80
C GLU A 19 1.79 0.54 -11.46
N LEU A 20 1.72 1.59 -10.63
CA LEU A 20 0.99 1.55 -9.37
C LEU A 20 -0.49 1.23 -9.58
N ASP A 21 -1.16 1.99 -10.46
CA ASP A 21 -2.59 1.79 -10.75
C ASP A 21 -2.85 0.37 -11.28
N ARG A 22 -2.00 -0.12 -12.19
CA ARG A 22 -2.07 -1.49 -12.73
C ARG A 22 -1.88 -2.55 -11.64
N ALA A 23 -0.86 -2.41 -10.79
CA ALA A 23 -0.58 -3.36 -9.72
C ALA A 23 -1.72 -3.40 -8.69
N MET A 24 -2.32 -2.25 -8.36
CA MET A 24 -3.47 -2.20 -7.44
C MET A 24 -4.71 -2.88 -8.03
N GLU A 25 -4.91 -2.79 -9.35
CA GLU A 25 -5.99 -3.45 -10.08
C GLU A 25 -5.78 -4.96 -10.14
N GLU A 26 -4.62 -5.41 -10.63
CA GLU A 26 -4.28 -6.84 -10.74
C GLU A 26 -4.27 -7.53 -9.36
N ALA A 27 -3.78 -6.85 -8.32
CA ALA A 27 -3.78 -7.36 -6.95
C ALA A 27 -5.17 -7.37 -6.29
N ARG A 28 -6.20 -6.84 -6.97
CA ARG A 28 -7.57 -6.71 -6.46
C ARG A 28 -7.59 -6.10 -5.07
N LEU A 29 -6.91 -4.96 -4.92
CA LEU A 29 -6.96 -4.19 -3.68
C LEU A 29 -8.37 -3.65 -3.47
N THR A 30 -8.88 -3.75 -2.24
CA THR A 30 -10.14 -3.08 -1.87
C THR A 30 -9.99 -1.57 -1.93
N GLU A 31 -11.09 -0.84 -2.03
CA GLU A 31 -11.08 0.63 -2.05
C GLU A 31 -10.27 1.22 -0.88
N GLN A 32 -10.47 0.72 0.33
CA GLN A 32 -9.70 1.13 1.51
C GLN A 32 -8.20 0.81 1.40
N GLN A 33 -7.84 -0.33 0.81
CA GLN A 33 -6.44 -0.69 0.58
C GLN A 33 -5.79 0.24 -0.45
N ARG A 34 -6.52 0.58 -1.52
CA ARG A 34 -6.08 1.52 -2.55
C ARG A 34 -5.88 2.90 -1.95
N GLU A 35 -6.85 3.39 -1.18
CA GLU A 35 -6.76 4.71 -0.53
C GLU A 35 -5.52 4.80 0.37
N VAL A 36 -5.28 3.81 1.23
CA VAL A 36 -4.11 3.82 2.13
C VAL A 36 -2.79 3.77 1.37
N ILE A 37 -2.71 3.01 0.26
CA ILE A 37 -1.52 2.96 -0.60
C ILE A 37 -1.30 4.30 -1.30
N GLU A 38 -2.34 4.90 -1.86
CA GLU A 38 -2.28 6.21 -2.52
C GLU A 38 -1.85 7.33 -1.57
N LEU A 39 -2.43 7.37 -0.36
CA LEU A 39 -2.05 8.34 0.65
C LEU A 39 -0.57 8.20 1.04
N MET A 40 -0.08 6.97 1.17
CA MET A 40 1.30 6.70 1.58
C MET A 40 2.32 6.99 0.46
N PHE A 41 2.09 6.49 -0.76
CA PHE A 41 3.11 6.44 -1.81
C PHE A 41 2.95 7.54 -2.87
N THR A 42 1.73 7.99 -3.14
CA THR A 42 1.49 9.10 -4.08
C THR A 42 1.53 10.44 -3.36
N ARG A 43 0.89 10.52 -2.19
CA ARG A 43 0.79 11.78 -1.43
C ARG A 43 1.85 11.93 -0.32
N GLY A 44 2.64 10.88 -0.05
CA GLY A 44 3.74 10.93 0.91
C GLY A 44 3.31 11.06 2.38
N LEU A 45 2.06 10.71 2.74
CA LEU A 45 1.60 10.80 4.11
C LEU A 45 2.28 9.72 4.99
N SER A 46 2.58 10.10 6.22
CA SER A 46 2.99 9.14 7.24
C SER A 46 1.81 8.30 7.73
N VAL A 47 2.08 7.16 8.36
CA VAL A 47 1.05 6.32 8.99
C VAL A 47 0.19 7.11 9.99
N VAL A 48 0.81 8.04 10.74
CA VAL A 48 0.10 8.92 11.70
C VAL A 48 -0.82 9.89 10.97
N ALA A 49 -0.40 10.46 9.84
CA ALA A 49 -1.25 11.34 9.05
C ALA A 49 -2.42 10.57 8.41
N ILE A 50 -2.19 9.35 7.93
CA ILE A 50 -3.23 8.47 7.38
C ILE A 50 -4.24 8.07 8.48
N LYS A 51 -3.74 7.72 9.68
CA LYS A 51 -4.57 7.44 10.86
C LYS A 51 -5.59 8.56 11.10
N LEU A 52 -5.10 9.80 11.17
CA LEU A 52 -5.95 10.98 11.41
C LEU A 52 -6.91 11.23 10.24
N ARG A 53 -6.42 11.15 9.00
CA ARG A 53 -7.21 11.42 7.81
C ARG A 53 -8.35 10.42 7.61
N CYS A 54 -8.09 9.14 7.82
CA CYS A 54 -9.07 8.08 7.60
C CYS A 54 -9.88 7.74 8.86
N ASN A 55 -9.66 8.46 9.98
CA ASN A 55 -10.27 8.20 11.28
C ASN A 55 -10.16 6.71 11.70
N MET A 56 -8.93 6.16 11.62
CA MET A 56 -8.64 4.76 11.93
C MET A 56 -7.59 4.64 13.03
N ASP A 57 -7.41 3.45 13.60
CA ASP A 57 -6.26 3.17 14.47
C ASP A 57 -4.96 2.97 13.69
N GLU A 58 -3.83 3.31 14.31
CA GLU A 58 -2.50 3.10 13.73
C GLU A 58 -2.24 1.61 13.42
N SER A 59 -2.68 0.71 14.31
CA SER A 59 -2.59 -0.74 14.12
C SER A 59 -3.39 -1.21 12.90
N THR A 60 -4.55 -0.59 12.66
CA THR A 60 -5.40 -0.86 11.51
C THR A 60 -4.74 -0.40 10.21
N VAL A 61 -4.18 0.81 10.17
CA VAL A 61 -3.42 1.30 9.00
C VAL A 61 -2.23 0.39 8.69
N LYS A 62 -1.45 0.01 9.71
CA LYS A 62 -0.33 -0.94 9.54
C LYS A 62 -0.77 -2.29 9.00
N ARG A 63 -1.91 -2.82 9.46
CA ARG A 63 -2.49 -4.09 8.98
C ARG A 63 -2.95 -3.97 7.53
N ILE A 64 -3.59 -2.86 7.16
CA ILE A 64 -4.00 -2.58 5.77
C ILE A 64 -2.76 -2.57 4.87
N LEU A 65 -1.73 -1.79 5.22
CA LEU A 65 -0.48 -1.73 4.48
C LEU A 65 0.17 -3.12 4.32
N ALA A 66 0.28 -3.89 5.41
CA ALA A 66 0.87 -5.22 5.35
C ALA A 66 0.13 -6.16 4.39
N ARG A 67 -1.21 -6.16 4.43
CA ARG A 67 -2.04 -6.96 3.52
C ARG A 67 -1.95 -6.47 2.08
N SER A 68 -1.90 -5.16 1.86
CA SER A 68 -1.70 -4.59 0.52
C SER A 68 -0.34 -4.97 -0.05
N TYR A 69 0.72 -4.94 0.75
CA TYR A 69 2.05 -5.37 0.32
C TYR A 69 2.09 -6.84 -0.05
N ASP A 70 1.44 -7.72 0.75
CA ASP A 70 1.35 -9.14 0.43
C ASP A 70 0.62 -9.37 -0.91
N LYS A 71 -0.50 -8.66 -1.15
CA LYS A 71 -1.24 -8.77 -2.42
C LYS A 71 -0.45 -8.24 -3.61
N ILE A 72 0.18 -7.08 -3.47
CA ILE A 72 0.99 -6.46 -4.53
C ILE A 72 2.18 -7.34 -4.86
N TYR A 73 2.84 -7.92 -3.85
CA TYR A 73 3.96 -8.83 -4.06
C TYR A 73 3.61 -9.97 -5.01
N ASN A 74 2.42 -10.56 -4.87
CA ASN A 74 1.97 -11.70 -5.68
C ASN A 74 1.68 -11.37 -7.15
N VAL A 75 1.60 -10.09 -7.53
CA VAL A 75 1.36 -9.69 -8.92
C VAL A 75 2.61 -9.12 -9.60
N ILE A 76 3.59 -8.65 -8.82
CA ILE A 76 4.84 -8.09 -9.37
C ILE A 76 6.01 -9.09 -9.37
N MET A 77 5.88 -10.24 -8.69
CA MET A 77 6.88 -11.31 -8.60
C MET A 77 6.27 -12.66 -8.98
#